data_AF-A0A833M078-F1
#
_entry.id   AF-A0A833M078-F1
#
_cell.length_a   1.000
_cell.length_b   1.000
_cell.length_c   1.000
_cell.angle_alpha   90.00
_cell.angle_beta   90.00
_cell.angle_gamma   90.00
#
_symmetry.space_group_name_H-M   'P 1'
#
loop_
_entity.id
_entity.type
_entity.pdbx_description
1 polymer ?
#
loop_
_entity_poly.entity_id
_entity_poly.type
_entity_poly.pdbx_seq_one_letter_code
_entity_poly.pdbx_strand_id
1 'polypeptide(L)'
;MSALSDRRSELVERILSLQDEDGCWNQLGPGDRYYPELKHYAPNYKSTLWTLILLADIECDPALPELRRPLQAITDHFFDRESGVYSIGKSHFPIPCLNGNMLYLHGYFDFESDYDDRVIDFFAQYQRFDDGDFKTPSAFPYFRNKSCYGAHTCYWGVTKLLKGLSFIAKRRRKKNVKQLIQRCIDFILLHEVCYSSSDPARLLAKGMDQLTFPNMYHSDFLEVLWLLRREGRHDPSMNMALDLLKSKRQSDGTWRIERRIPDLVTTVRSDFLSACITKRAEEVLHDA
;
A
#
# COMPACT_ATOMS: atom_id res chain seq x y z
N MET A 1 -24.09 -5.69 -8.80
CA MET A 1 -23.34 -4.43 -8.65
C MET A 1 -23.98 -3.46 -7.63
N SER A 2 -25.32 -3.28 -7.60
CA SER A 2 -25.97 -2.37 -6.63
C SER A 2 -25.69 -2.69 -5.16
N ALA A 3 -25.87 -3.94 -4.73
CA ALA A 3 -25.71 -4.32 -3.32
C ALA A 3 -24.28 -4.12 -2.75
N LEU A 4 -23.22 -4.22 -3.57
CA LEU A 4 -21.86 -3.89 -3.12
C LEU A 4 -21.68 -2.38 -2.97
N SER A 5 -22.26 -1.61 -3.88
CA SER A 5 -22.23 -0.15 -3.86
C SER A 5 -22.96 0.43 -2.66
N ASP A 6 -24.14 -0.11 -2.34
CA ASP A 6 -24.94 0.36 -1.20
C ASP A 6 -24.20 0.10 0.12
N ARG A 7 -23.71 -1.13 0.29
CA ARG A 7 -22.90 -1.52 1.47
C ARG A 7 -21.60 -0.72 1.60
N ARG A 8 -20.98 -0.35 0.48
CA ARG A 8 -19.80 0.52 0.47
C ARG A 8 -20.17 1.90 0.98
N SER A 9 -21.26 2.48 0.47
CA SER A 9 -21.72 3.82 0.85
C SER A 9 -22.03 3.88 2.36
N GLU A 10 -22.77 2.89 2.88
CA GLU A 10 -23.04 2.77 4.33
C GLU A 10 -21.74 2.66 5.17
N LEU A 11 -20.75 1.89 4.69
CA LEU A 11 -19.46 1.75 5.37
C LEU A 11 -18.67 3.07 5.36
N VAL A 12 -18.65 3.77 4.23
CA VAL A 12 -17.99 5.08 4.08
C VAL A 12 -18.62 6.10 5.03
N GLU A 13 -19.95 6.23 5.02
CA GLU A 13 -20.68 7.14 5.92
C GLU A 13 -20.34 6.87 7.39
N ARG A 14 -20.33 5.59 7.79
CA ARG A 14 -19.95 5.21 9.15
C ARG A 14 -18.49 5.52 9.48
N ILE A 15 -17.56 5.41 8.53
CA ILE A 15 -16.16 5.77 8.76
C ILE A 15 -16.02 7.29 8.92
N LEU A 16 -16.68 8.06 8.06
CA LEU A 16 -16.66 9.53 8.11
C LEU A 16 -17.29 10.07 9.39
N SER A 17 -18.36 9.44 9.89
CA SER A 17 -18.98 9.83 11.17
C SER A 17 -18.09 9.64 12.40
N LEU A 18 -16.91 9.00 12.24
CA LEU A 18 -15.92 8.78 13.30
C LEU A 18 -14.79 9.82 13.27
N GLN A 19 -14.84 10.80 12.37
CA GLN A 19 -13.88 11.90 12.35
C GLN A 19 -13.96 12.73 13.65
N ASP A 20 -12.80 13.17 14.13
CA ASP A 20 -12.69 14.13 15.22
C ASP A 20 -12.94 15.58 14.74
N GLU A 21 -12.83 16.56 15.63
CA GLU A 21 -12.96 18.00 15.31
C GLU A 21 -11.94 18.49 14.27
N ASP A 22 -10.85 17.75 14.10
CA ASP A 22 -9.82 17.98 13.09
C ASP A 22 -10.12 17.32 11.74
N GLY A 23 -11.28 16.66 11.60
CA GLY A 23 -11.61 15.88 10.41
C GLY A 23 -10.72 14.64 10.24
N CYS A 24 -10.05 14.21 11.32
CA CYS A 24 -9.07 13.13 11.31
C CYS A 24 -9.55 11.93 12.14
N TRP A 25 -8.76 10.86 12.14
CA TRP A 25 -8.99 9.71 13.02
C TRP A 25 -7.78 9.54 13.94
N ASN A 26 -7.83 10.18 15.11
CA ASN A 26 -6.76 10.14 16.11
C ASN A 26 -7.25 9.42 17.38
N GLN A 27 -7.74 8.18 17.22
CA GLN A 27 -8.32 7.41 18.31
C GLN A 27 -7.26 6.85 19.25
N LEU A 28 -6.96 7.56 20.33
CA LEU A 28 -6.18 7.06 21.46
C LEU A 28 -7.14 6.61 22.57
N GLY A 29 -6.99 5.36 23.02
CA GLY A 29 -7.69 4.82 24.17
C GLY A 29 -6.99 5.14 25.50
N PRO A 30 -7.67 4.92 26.64
CA PRO A 30 -7.03 5.00 27.94
C PRO A 30 -5.79 4.10 28.03
N GLY A 31 -4.63 4.70 28.31
CA GLY A 31 -3.34 3.98 28.42
C GLY A 31 -2.51 3.92 27.14
N ASP A 32 -3.03 4.39 26.00
CA ASP A 32 -2.25 4.51 24.78
C ASP A 32 -1.14 5.56 24.97
N ARG A 33 0.07 5.22 24.51
CA ARG A 33 1.18 6.18 24.48
C ARG A 33 1.02 7.11 23.29
N TYR A 34 1.16 8.41 23.55
CA TYR A 34 1.18 9.41 22.51
C TYR A 34 2.62 9.81 22.15
N TYR A 35 2.90 9.76 20.86
CA TYR A 35 4.14 10.26 20.26
C TYR A 35 3.74 11.24 19.15
N PRO A 36 4.07 12.54 19.24
CA PRO A 36 3.65 13.53 18.25
C PRO A 36 4.00 13.13 16.81
N GLU A 37 5.19 12.57 16.59
CA GLU A 37 5.65 12.09 15.28
C GLU A 37 4.78 10.96 14.72
N LEU A 38 4.06 10.22 15.58
CA LEU A 38 3.17 9.13 15.20
C LEU A 38 1.68 9.51 15.23
N LYS A 39 1.29 10.78 15.47
CA LYS A 39 -0.13 11.18 15.64
C LYS A 39 -1.07 10.57 14.59
N HIS A 40 -0.69 10.63 13.33
CA HIS A 40 -1.52 10.13 12.21
C HIS A 40 -1.14 8.72 11.74
N TYR A 41 -0.19 8.06 12.41
CA TYR A 41 0.32 6.73 12.07
C TYR A 41 -0.05 5.69 13.14
N ALA A 42 -0.03 6.07 14.41
CA ALA A 42 -0.40 5.23 15.53
C ALA A 42 -1.73 5.68 16.15
N PRO A 43 -2.55 4.76 16.68
CA PRO A 43 -2.35 3.32 16.65
C PRO A 43 -2.55 2.72 15.25
N ASN A 44 -1.85 1.61 14.98
CA ASN A 44 -1.89 0.97 13.67
C ASN A 44 -3.33 0.59 13.28
N TYR A 45 -3.63 0.72 11.99
CA TYR A 45 -4.87 0.32 11.31
C TYR A 45 -6.15 1.13 11.60
N LYS A 46 -6.14 2.04 12.57
CA LYS A 46 -7.26 2.97 12.86
C LYS A 46 -6.90 4.46 12.84
N SER A 47 -5.61 4.81 12.88
CA SER A 47 -5.20 6.20 12.74
C SER A 47 -5.44 6.73 11.32
N THR A 48 -5.36 8.05 11.18
CA THR A 48 -5.75 8.79 9.97
C THR A 48 -5.17 8.20 8.67
N LEU A 49 -3.87 7.87 8.64
CA LEU A 49 -3.23 7.27 7.45
C LEU A 49 -3.92 5.96 7.05
N TRP A 50 -4.15 5.06 8.00
CA TRP A 50 -4.71 3.74 7.72
C TRP A 50 -6.18 3.79 7.34
N THR A 51 -6.94 4.71 7.94
CA THR A 51 -8.34 4.93 7.60
C THR A 51 -8.48 5.46 6.17
N LEU A 52 -7.60 6.37 5.75
CA LEU A 52 -7.56 6.84 4.36
C LEU A 52 -7.17 5.71 3.39
N ILE A 53 -6.24 4.83 3.76
CA ILE A 53 -5.90 3.64 2.95
C ILE A 53 -7.11 2.71 2.83
N LEU A 54 -7.83 2.46 3.93
CA LEU A 54 -9.06 1.66 3.91
C LEU A 54 -10.09 2.28 2.96
N LEU A 55 -10.35 3.58 3.07
CA LEU A 55 -11.30 4.31 2.22
C LEU A 55 -10.92 4.22 0.73
N ALA A 56 -9.63 4.38 0.41
CA ALA A 56 -9.14 4.21 -0.96
C ALA A 56 -9.29 2.76 -1.45
N ASP A 57 -8.89 1.77 -0.64
CA ASP A 57 -8.95 0.35 -1.01
C ASP A 57 -10.40 -0.12 -1.22
N ILE A 58 -11.37 0.33 -0.40
CA ILE A 58 -12.80 0.02 -0.61
C ILE A 58 -13.43 0.82 -1.75
N GLU A 59 -12.67 1.67 -2.42
CA GLU A 59 -13.07 2.50 -3.55
C GLU A 59 -14.11 3.58 -3.19
N CYS A 60 -13.87 4.29 -2.08
CA CYS A 60 -14.63 5.48 -1.70
C CYS A 60 -14.61 6.53 -2.84
N ASP A 61 -15.68 7.30 -3.00
CA ASP A 61 -15.73 8.40 -3.97
C ASP A 61 -14.60 9.41 -3.67
N PRO A 62 -13.66 9.63 -4.61
CA PRO A 62 -12.55 10.53 -4.38
C PRO A 62 -12.95 12.01 -4.31
N ALA A 63 -14.17 12.36 -4.72
CA ALA A 63 -14.67 13.73 -4.73
C ALA A 63 -15.22 14.20 -3.36
N LEU A 64 -15.28 13.33 -2.35
CA LEU A 64 -15.84 13.68 -1.04
C LEU A 64 -15.02 14.79 -0.34
N PRO A 65 -15.63 15.96 -0.05
CA PRO A 65 -14.91 17.08 0.55
C PRO A 65 -14.37 16.78 1.96
N GLU A 66 -14.99 15.86 2.70
CA GLU A 66 -14.60 15.40 4.04
C GLU A 66 -13.19 14.80 4.08
N LEU A 67 -12.67 14.38 2.93
CA LEU A 67 -11.35 13.75 2.80
C LEU A 67 -10.22 14.76 2.60
N ARG A 68 -10.52 16.00 2.19
CA ARG A 68 -9.49 17.00 1.89
C ARG A 68 -8.69 17.39 3.13
N ARG A 69 -9.36 17.63 4.27
CA ARG A 69 -8.72 18.00 5.53
C ARG A 69 -7.77 16.92 6.08
N PRO A 70 -8.18 15.64 6.24
CA PRO A 70 -7.27 14.61 6.72
C PRO A 70 -6.11 14.32 5.75
N LEU A 71 -6.33 14.41 4.43
CA LEU A 71 -5.24 14.28 3.44
C LEU A 71 -4.19 15.38 3.60
N GLN A 72 -4.62 16.64 3.75
CA GLN A 72 -3.71 17.76 4.03
C GLN A 72 -2.96 17.53 5.35
N ALA A 73 -3.67 17.13 6.40
CA ALA A 73 -3.09 16.91 7.72
C ALA A 73 -1.94 15.88 7.69
N ILE A 74 -2.15 14.71 7.07
CA ILE A 74 -1.09 13.69 6.98
C ILE A 74 0.06 14.12 6.05
N THR A 75 -0.25 14.87 4.99
CA THR A 75 0.75 15.36 4.03
C THR A 75 1.71 16.31 4.70
N ASP A 76 1.19 17.31 5.41
CA ASP A 76 2.02 18.30 6.12
C ASP A 76 2.72 17.68 7.33
N HIS A 77 2.05 16.80 8.07
CA HIS A 77 2.60 16.21 9.29
C HIS A 77 3.79 15.29 9.00
N PHE A 78 3.70 14.46 7.96
CA PHE A 78 4.77 13.50 7.67
C PHE A 78 5.88 14.05 6.79
N PHE A 79 5.67 15.14 6.04
CA PHE A 79 6.68 15.60 5.08
C PHE A 79 7.88 16.25 5.79
N ASP A 80 9.02 15.57 5.72
CA ASP A 80 10.28 16.08 6.24
C ASP A 80 10.98 16.95 5.18
N ARG A 81 11.00 18.27 5.42
CA ARG A 81 11.54 19.25 4.46
C ARG A 81 13.04 19.09 4.22
N GLU A 82 13.79 18.61 5.21
CA GLU A 82 15.24 18.42 5.13
C GLU A 82 15.58 17.28 4.16
N SER A 83 14.96 16.11 4.35
CA SER A 83 15.23 14.94 3.53
C SER A 83 14.39 14.83 2.26
N GLY A 84 13.27 15.55 2.18
CA GLY A 84 12.40 15.59 1.00
C GLY A 84 11.49 14.37 0.84
N VAL A 85 11.20 13.65 1.93
CA VAL A 85 10.30 12.48 1.93
C VAL A 85 9.37 12.48 3.15
N TYR A 86 8.30 11.69 3.09
CA TYR A 86 7.45 11.43 4.24
C TYR A 86 8.15 10.53 5.26
N SER A 87 8.07 10.90 6.54
CA SER A 87 8.83 10.31 7.64
C SER A 87 8.00 10.25 8.92
N ILE A 88 8.28 9.23 9.74
CA ILE A 88 7.81 9.11 11.14
C ILE A 88 8.98 9.19 12.13
N GLY A 89 10.09 9.80 11.70
CA GLY A 89 11.30 9.98 12.50
C GLY A 89 12.50 9.16 12.01
N LYS A 90 13.69 9.51 12.55
CA LYS A 90 14.99 9.04 12.03
C LYS A 90 15.27 7.55 12.25
N SER A 91 14.63 6.91 13.23
CA SER A 91 14.90 5.49 13.59
C SER A 91 14.51 4.50 12.49
N HIS A 92 13.53 4.87 11.66
CA HIS A 92 13.03 4.06 10.55
C HIS A 92 13.19 4.80 9.21
N PHE A 93 14.13 5.74 9.11
CA PHE A 93 14.25 6.55 7.91
C PHE A 93 15.12 5.88 6.83
N PRO A 94 14.75 5.94 5.55
CA PRO A 94 13.44 6.28 4.99
C PRO A 94 12.52 5.04 4.98
N ILE A 95 11.19 5.21 4.96
CA ILE A 95 10.24 4.09 4.79
C ILE A 95 9.62 4.16 3.39
N PRO A 96 9.98 3.26 2.45
CA PRO A 96 9.32 3.18 1.14
C PRO A 96 7.82 2.91 1.24
N CYS A 97 7.39 2.07 2.19
CA CYS A 97 5.95 1.77 2.39
C CYS A 97 5.10 3.00 2.71
N LEU A 98 5.59 3.87 3.61
CA LEU A 98 4.90 5.10 4.00
C LEU A 98 4.77 6.01 2.77
N ASN A 99 5.87 6.25 2.08
CA ASN A 99 5.91 7.14 0.93
C ASN A 99 5.07 6.62 -0.24
N GLY A 100 5.10 5.31 -0.50
CA GLY A 100 4.23 4.66 -1.47
C GLY A 100 2.75 4.79 -1.13
N ASN A 101 2.38 4.64 0.15
CA ASN A 101 1.01 4.87 0.60
C ASN A 101 0.59 6.33 0.48
N MET A 102 1.46 7.30 0.80
CA MET A 102 1.16 8.73 0.61
C MET A 102 0.89 9.05 -0.87
N LEU A 103 1.78 8.63 -1.77
CA LEU A 103 1.59 8.78 -3.22
C LEU A 103 0.32 8.08 -3.73
N TYR A 104 -0.01 6.91 -3.17
CA TYR A 104 -1.25 6.19 -3.48
C TYR A 104 -2.48 7.01 -3.11
N LEU A 105 -2.51 7.55 -1.88
CA LEU A 105 -3.60 8.41 -1.42
C LEU A 105 -3.74 9.67 -2.28
N HIS A 106 -2.62 10.31 -2.62
CA HIS A 106 -2.62 11.50 -3.48
C HIS A 106 -3.18 11.19 -4.87
N GLY A 107 -2.72 10.09 -5.46
CA GLY A 107 -3.18 9.65 -6.78
C GLY A 107 -4.64 9.19 -6.79
N TYR A 108 -5.09 8.45 -5.76
CA TYR A 108 -6.45 7.95 -5.67
C TYR A 108 -7.46 9.08 -5.46
N PHE A 109 -7.19 9.99 -4.53
CA PHE A 109 -8.09 11.09 -4.16
C PHE A 109 -7.93 12.36 -5.02
N ASP A 110 -7.11 12.30 -6.09
CA ASP A 110 -6.68 13.45 -6.89
C ASP A 110 -6.35 14.67 -6.01
N PHE A 111 -5.49 14.42 -5.02
CA PHE A 111 -5.00 15.39 -4.09
C PHE A 111 -3.63 15.88 -4.58
N GLU A 112 -3.54 17.18 -4.84
CA GLU A 112 -2.30 17.80 -5.30
C GLU A 112 -1.38 18.10 -4.12
N SER A 113 -0.14 17.62 -4.21
CA SER A 113 0.91 17.85 -3.23
C SER A 113 2.13 18.43 -3.91
N ASP A 114 2.69 19.50 -3.34
CA ASP A 114 3.94 20.12 -3.81
C ASP A 114 5.18 19.25 -3.54
N TYR A 115 5.00 18.14 -2.83
CA TYR A 115 6.08 17.32 -2.30
C TYR A 115 6.36 16.06 -3.14
N ASP A 116 5.40 15.61 -3.96
CA ASP A 116 5.44 14.30 -4.59
C ASP A 116 6.63 14.14 -5.55
N ASP A 117 6.98 15.18 -6.31
CA ASP A 117 8.16 15.18 -7.18
C ASP A 117 9.46 14.94 -6.37
N ARG A 118 9.61 15.56 -5.20
CA ARG A 118 10.78 15.38 -4.31
C ARG A 118 10.86 13.96 -3.77
N VAL A 119 9.71 13.39 -3.39
CA VAL A 119 9.60 12.01 -2.91
C VAL A 119 10.02 11.05 -4.01
N ILE A 120 9.50 11.24 -5.23
CA ILE A 120 9.82 10.41 -6.39
C ILE A 120 11.31 10.49 -6.72
N ASP A 121 11.89 11.68 -6.75
CA ASP A 121 13.31 11.87 -7.04
C ASP A 121 14.20 11.17 -6.00
N PHE A 122 13.84 11.27 -4.71
CA PHE A 122 14.53 10.56 -3.65
C PHE A 122 14.53 9.04 -3.88
N PHE A 123 13.37 8.43 -4.13
CA PHE A 123 13.30 6.97 -4.32
C PHE A 123 13.85 6.53 -5.69
N ALA A 124 13.79 7.37 -6.72
CA ALA A 124 14.47 7.10 -7.98
C ALA A 124 15.98 6.95 -7.78
N GLN A 125 16.56 7.79 -6.91
CA GLN A 125 17.99 7.77 -6.60
C GLN A 125 18.37 6.68 -5.58
N TYR A 126 17.56 6.48 -4.54
CA TYR A 126 17.98 5.75 -3.34
C TYR A 126 17.18 4.47 -3.05
N GLN A 127 16.14 4.13 -3.80
CA GLN A 127 15.48 2.83 -3.61
C GLN A 127 16.45 1.69 -4.00
N ARG A 128 16.66 0.75 -3.08
CA ARG A 128 17.36 -0.52 -3.33
C ARG A 128 16.45 -1.50 -4.08
N PHE A 129 17.05 -2.34 -4.91
CA PHE A 129 16.42 -3.43 -5.66
C PHE A 129 17.34 -4.65 -5.75
N ASP A 130 18.29 -4.77 -4.82
CA ASP A 130 19.16 -5.92 -4.74
C ASP A 130 18.55 -7.00 -3.83
N ASP A 131 18.99 -8.23 -4.08
CA ASP A 131 18.60 -9.40 -3.31
C ASP A 131 19.75 -9.90 -2.42
N GLY A 132 20.46 -8.98 -1.75
CA GLY A 132 21.46 -9.31 -0.73
C GLY A 132 22.88 -8.81 -1.04
N ASP A 133 23.15 -8.38 -2.27
CA ASP A 133 24.50 -8.00 -2.70
C ASP A 133 24.90 -6.58 -2.29
N PHE A 134 23.94 -5.73 -1.91
CA PHE A 134 24.22 -4.33 -1.60
C PHE A 134 24.57 -4.13 -0.13
N LYS A 135 25.74 -3.51 0.11
CA LYS A 135 26.17 -3.09 1.44
C LYS A 135 25.56 -1.75 1.81
N THR A 136 24.46 -1.75 2.57
CA THR A 136 23.78 -0.53 3.04
C THR A 136 24.70 0.35 3.88
N PRO A 137 24.98 1.61 3.45
CA PRO A 137 25.63 2.60 4.30
C PRO A 137 24.85 2.87 5.60
N SER A 138 25.55 3.10 6.70
CA SER A 138 24.97 3.51 7.99
C SER A 138 24.68 5.01 8.09
N ALA A 139 24.97 5.76 7.02
CA ALA A 139 24.74 7.18 6.88
C ALA A 139 23.56 7.45 5.93
N PHE A 140 23.32 8.71 5.59
CA PHE A 140 22.39 9.08 4.54
C PHE A 140 22.66 8.25 3.25
N PRO A 141 21.61 7.74 2.57
CA PRO A 141 20.20 7.98 2.83
C PRO A 141 19.55 7.02 3.83
N TYR A 142 20.18 5.89 4.21
CA TYR A 142 19.50 4.77 4.88
C TYR A 142 19.63 4.71 6.42
N PHE A 143 20.63 5.41 6.96
CA PHE A 143 20.91 5.51 8.39
C PHE A 143 20.89 4.14 9.10
N ARG A 144 20.03 3.99 10.12
CA ARG A 144 19.92 2.78 10.94
C ARG A 144 18.72 1.90 10.56
N ASN A 145 18.01 2.20 9.47
CA ASN A 145 16.80 1.47 9.11
C ASN A 145 17.12 0.08 8.54
N LYS A 146 17.21 -0.92 9.41
CA LYS A 146 17.37 -2.32 9.02
C LYS A 146 16.06 -3.00 8.61
N SER A 147 14.91 -2.41 8.91
CA SER A 147 13.61 -2.96 8.52
C SER A 147 13.38 -2.86 7.00
N CYS A 148 13.78 -1.76 6.38
CA CYS A 148 13.66 -1.56 4.93
C CYS A 148 14.95 -1.87 4.16
N TYR A 149 16.11 -1.71 4.82
CA TYR A 149 17.44 -1.79 4.20
C TYR A 149 18.39 -2.71 4.97
N GLY A 150 17.85 -3.87 5.39
CA GLY A 150 18.59 -4.96 5.99
C GLY A 150 19.51 -5.66 4.98
N ALA A 151 19.66 -6.99 5.13
CA ALA A 151 20.44 -7.80 4.20
C ALA A 151 19.88 -7.68 2.77
N HIS A 152 18.58 -7.94 2.60
CA HIS A 152 17.86 -7.83 1.33
C HIS A 152 17.04 -6.55 1.25
N THR A 153 16.67 -6.14 0.04
CA THR A 153 15.66 -5.11 -0.19
C THR A 153 14.32 -5.52 0.42
N CYS A 154 13.67 -4.62 1.16
CA CYS A 154 12.33 -4.89 1.70
C CYS A 154 11.27 -4.96 0.59
N TYR A 155 10.71 -6.17 0.41
CA TYR A 155 9.72 -6.45 -0.63
C TYR A 155 8.44 -5.61 -0.51
N TRP A 156 7.92 -5.43 0.70
CA TRP A 156 6.76 -4.56 0.98
C TRP A 156 7.04 -3.10 0.61
N GLY A 157 8.27 -2.65 0.87
CA GLY A 157 8.70 -1.32 0.48
C GLY A 157 8.58 -1.09 -1.02
N VAL A 158 9.11 -2.03 -1.80
CA VAL A 158 9.02 -1.99 -3.27
C VAL A 158 7.58 -2.08 -3.74
N THR A 159 6.77 -2.98 -3.16
CA THR A 159 5.37 -3.18 -3.56
C THR A 159 4.51 -1.94 -3.30
N LYS A 160 4.65 -1.31 -2.13
CA LYS A 160 3.89 -0.10 -1.80
C LYS A 160 4.37 1.12 -2.57
N LEU A 161 5.67 1.22 -2.83
CA LEU A 161 6.21 2.25 -3.72
C LEU A 161 5.63 2.09 -5.14
N LEU A 162 5.58 0.86 -5.67
CA LEU A 162 4.88 0.58 -6.94
C LEU A 162 3.42 1.01 -6.87
N LYS A 163 2.68 0.65 -5.81
CA LYS A 163 1.28 1.08 -5.63
C LYS A 163 1.11 2.58 -5.77
N GLY A 164 1.91 3.37 -5.05
CA GLY A 164 1.85 4.82 -5.14
C GLY A 164 2.12 5.36 -6.55
N LEU A 165 3.20 4.90 -7.17
CA LEU A 165 3.59 5.33 -8.52
C LEU A 165 2.54 4.93 -9.57
N SER A 166 1.91 3.77 -9.42
CA SER A 166 0.86 3.25 -10.29
C SER A 166 -0.44 4.06 -10.22
N PHE A 167 -0.63 4.87 -9.17
CA PHE A 167 -1.79 5.78 -9.05
C PHE A 167 -1.53 7.19 -9.54
N ILE A 168 -0.28 7.53 -9.87
CA ILE A 168 0.03 8.75 -10.63
C ILE A 168 -0.58 8.61 -12.03
N ALA A 169 -1.40 9.58 -12.44
CA ALA A 169 -2.02 9.58 -13.78
C ALA A 169 -0.96 9.40 -14.88
N LYS A 170 -1.18 8.49 -15.85
CA LYS A 170 -0.20 8.16 -16.90
C LYS A 170 0.37 9.40 -17.62
N ARG A 171 -0.46 10.43 -17.83
CA ARG A 171 -0.07 11.72 -18.44
C ARG A 171 0.90 12.55 -17.59
N ARG A 172 0.88 12.39 -16.26
CA ARG A 172 1.77 13.07 -15.30
C ARG A 172 3.09 12.31 -15.06
N ARG A 173 3.21 11.06 -15.52
CA ARG A 173 4.41 10.23 -15.26
C ARG A 173 5.58 10.67 -16.14
N LYS A 174 6.52 11.39 -15.51
CA LYS A 174 7.83 11.75 -16.07
C LYS A 174 8.74 10.52 -16.23
N LYS A 175 9.92 10.72 -16.84
CA LYS A 175 10.89 9.63 -17.12
C LYS A 175 11.35 8.90 -15.86
N ASN A 176 11.68 9.63 -14.80
CA ASN A 176 12.06 9.08 -13.49
C ASN A 176 10.97 8.16 -12.91
N VAL A 177 9.70 8.57 -12.95
CA VAL A 177 8.55 7.77 -12.49
C VAL A 177 8.47 6.47 -13.27
N LYS A 178 8.51 6.53 -14.61
CA LYS A 178 8.44 5.33 -15.47
C LYS A 178 9.58 4.36 -15.21
N GLN A 179 10.81 4.88 -15.04
CA GLN A 179 11.97 4.06 -14.73
C GLN A 179 11.87 3.43 -13.34
N LEU A 180 11.40 4.17 -12.35
CA LEU A 180 11.22 3.65 -11.01
C LEU A 180 10.14 2.56 -10.96
N ILE A 181 9.01 2.77 -11.65
CA ILE A 181 7.98 1.73 -11.84
C ILE A 181 8.59 0.47 -12.46
N GLN A 182 9.39 0.60 -13.52
CA GLN A 182 10.01 -0.55 -14.17
C GLN A 182 10.92 -1.30 -13.20
N ARG A 183 11.77 -0.61 -12.44
CA ARG A 183 12.65 -1.24 -11.44
C ARG A 183 11.87 -1.97 -10.35
N CYS A 184 10.74 -1.40 -9.90
CA CYS A 184 9.85 -2.09 -8.96
C CYS A 184 9.27 -3.37 -9.56
N ILE A 185 8.81 -3.32 -10.81
CA ILE A 185 8.26 -4.48 -11.51
C ILE A 185 9.33 -5.56 -11.69
N ASP A 186 10.53 -5.19 -12.16
CA ASP A 186 11.62 -6.14 -12.39
C ASP A 186 12.00 -6.89 -11.09
N PHE A 187 12.09 -6.16 -9.96
CA PHE A 187 12.35 -6.77 -8.66
C PHE A 187 11.21 -7.69 -8.19
N ILE A 188 9.95 -7.32 -8.44
CA ILE A 188 8.80 -8.17 -8.12
C ILE A 188 8.80 -9.46 -8.97
N LEU A 189 9.14 -9.36 -10.25
CA LEU A 189 9.18 -10.50 -11.17
C LEU A 189 10.37 -11.44 -10.89
N LEU A 190 11.49 -10.92 -10.39
CA LEU A 190 12.60 -11.74 -9.87
C LEU A 190 12.14 -12.71 -8.77
N HIS A 191 11.13 -12.32 -7.99
CA HIS A 191 10.55 -13.10 -6.91
C HIS A 191 9.25 -13.82 -7.34
N GLU A 192 9.00 -13.92 -8.65
CA GLU A 192 7.80 -14.56 -9.21
C GLU A 192 6.51 -14.15 -8.46
N VAL A 193 6.37 -12.86 -8.16
CA VAL A 193 5.27 -12.24 -7.39
C VAL A 193 5.31 -12.51 -5.88
N CYS A 194 5.48 -13.74 -5.43
CA CYS A 194 5.43 -14.06 -4.00
C CYS A 194 6.36 -15.20 -3.54
N TYR A 195 7.27 -15.65 -4.40
CA TYR A 195 8.18 -16.77 -4.15
C TYR A 195 9.61 -16.29 -3.91
N SER A 196 10.42 -17.16 -3.32
CA SER A 196 11.85 -16.90 -3.13
C SER A 196 12.59 -17.05 -4.46
N SER A 197 13.44 -16.08 -4.77
CA SER A 197 14.37 -16.09 -5.89
C SER A 197 15.43 -17.21 -5.77
N SER A 198 15.73 -17.66 -4.55
CA SER A 198 16.73 -18.71 -4.27
C SER A 198 16.13 -20.11 -4.09
N ASP A 199 14.84 -20.19 -3.79
CA ASP A 199 14.10 -21.45 -3.65
C ASP A 199 12.65 -21.23 -4.10
N PRO A 200 12.35 -21.35 -5.41
CA PRO A 200 11.04 -21.02 -5.97
C PRO A 200 9.87 -21.84 -5.38
N ALA A 201 10.15 -22.94 -4.69
CA ALA A 201 9.12 -23.72 -3.99
C ALA A 201 8.64 -23.07 -2.68
N ARG A 202 9.34 -22.01 -2.20
CA ARG A 202 9.02 -21.32 -0.95
C ARG A 202 8.46 -19.92 -1.20
N LEU A 203 7.55 -19.51 -0.33
CA LEU A 203 7.09 -18.13 -0.27
C LEU A 203 8.19 -17.21 0.26
N LEU A 204 8.25 -15.98 -0.26
CA LEU A 204 9.17 -14.95 0.19
C LEU A 204 8.87 -14.49 1.63
N ALA A 205 7.61 -14.60 2.04
CA ALA A 205 7.18 -14.35 3.41
C ALA A 205 6.01 -15.22 3.82
N LYS A 206 5.94 -15.49 5.13
CA LYS A 206 4.81 -16.18 5.75
C LYS A 206 3.50 -15.40 5.55
N GLY A 207 2.48 -16.08 5.04
CA GLY A 207 1.14 -15.54 4.85
C GLY A 207 1.00 -14.58 3.66
N MET A 208 2.01 -14.54 2.77
CA MET A 208 1.93 -13.77 1.53
C MET A 208 0.94 -14.38 0.52
N ASP A 209 0.66 -15.68 0.67
CA ASP A 209 -0.33 -16.47 -0.04
C ASP A 209 -1.77 -16.33 0.51
N GLN A 210 -1.95 -15.58 1.60
CA GLN A 210 -3.26 -15.40 2.24
C GLN A 210 -3.98 -14.15 1.70
N LEU A 211 -5.15 -14.35 1.10
CA LEU A 211 -6.03 -13.28 0.64
C LEU A 211 -6.42 -12.37 1.81
N THR A 212 -5.90 -11.14 1.78
CA THR A 212 -5.96 -10.14 2.83
C THR A 212 -6.59 -8.87 2.30
N PHE A 213 -7.47 -8.23 3.10
CA PHE A 213 -8.04 -6.94 2.73
C PHE A 213 -8.41 -6.11 3.97
N PRO A 214 -8.17 -4.77 3.96
CA PRO A 214 -7.37 -4.02 2.98
C PRO A 214 -5.88 -4.39 3.08
N ASN A 215 -5.07 -3.97 2.11
CA ASN A 215 -3.63 -4.20 2.15
C ASN A 215 -2.92 -2.97 2.75
N MET A 216 -2.67 -3.02 4.06
CA MET A 216 -2.06 -1.92 4.84
C MET A 216 -0.56 -1.74 4.51
N TYR A 217 0.36 -1.92 5.46
CA TYR A 217 1.79 -1.95 5.12
C TYR A 217 2.25 -3.33 4.61
N HIS A 218 1.52 -4.40 4.97
CA HIS A 218 1.72 -5.72 4.39
C HIS A 218 0.89 -5.90 3.10
N SER A 219 1.54 -6.43 2.07
CA SER A 219 0.95 -6.86 0.81
C SER A 219 0.77 -8.37 0.82
N ASP A 220 -0.23 -8.85 0.10
CA ASP A 220 -0.37 -10.25 -0.29
C ASP A 220 -0.13 -10.39 -1.80
N PHE A 221 -0.10 -11.62 -2.29
CA PHE A 221 0.12 -11.92 -3.70
C PHE A 221 -0.96 -11.31 -4.62
N LEU A 222 -2.21 -11.15 -4.15
CA LEU A 222 -3.28 -10.57 -4.95
C LEU A 222 -3.08 -9.06 -5.19
N GLU A 223 -2.66 -8.29 -4.18
CA GLU A 223 -2.30 -6.89 -4.39
C GLU A 223 -1.16 -6.75 -5.40
N VAL A 224 -0.13 -7.61 -5.31
CA VAL A 224 1.00 -7.57 -6.25
C VAL A 224 0.54 -7.87 -7.68
N LEU A 225 -0.24 -8.95 -7.89
CA LEU A 225 -0.80 -9.29 -9.21
C LEU A 225 -1.66 -8.15 -9.77
N TRP A 226 -2.50 -7.54 -8.94
CA TRP A 226 -3.34 -6.41 -9.31
C TRP A 226 -2.52 -5.20 -9.75
N LEU A 227 -1.43 -4.88 -9.05
CA LEU A 227 -0.53 -3.81 -9.45
C LEU A 227 0.20 -4.09 -10.76
N LEU A 228 0.63 -5.34 -10.98
CA LEU A 228 1.25 -5.77 -12.25
C LEU A 228 0.26 -5.62 -13.41
N ARG A 229 -1.00 -6.03 -13.24
CA ARG A 229 -2.06 -5.86 -14.24
C ARG A 229 -2.41 -4.41 -14.51
N ARG A 230 -2.49 -3.58 -13.46
CA ARG A 230 -2.67 -2.12 -13.59
C ARG A 230 -1.57 -1.47 -14.43
N GLU A 231 -0.35 -1.98 -14.35
CA GLU A 231 0.79 -1.55 -15.16
C GLU A 231 0.95 -2.33 -16.48
N GLY A 232 -0.06 -3.11 -16.87
CA GLY A 232 -0.16 -3.79 -18.16
C GLY A 232 0.81 -4.96 -18.33
N ARG A 233 1.15 -5.67 -17.24
CA ARG A 233 2.13 -6.77 -17.28
C ARG A 233 1.47 -8.13 -17.46
N HIS A 234 2.04 -8.91 -18.37
CA HIS A 234 1.69 -10.30 -18.69
C HIS A 234 3.00 -11.06 -18.87
N ASP A 235 3.64 -11.43 -17.76
CA ASP A 235 4.96 -12.07 -17.75
C ASP A 235 4.85 -13.52 -17.25
N PRO A 236 5.59 -14.49 -17.83
CA PRO A 236 5.60 -15.88 -17.36
C PRO A 236 5.92 -16.03 -15.86
N SER A 237 6.72 -15.15 -15.27
CA SER A 237 7.02 -15.15 -13.83
C SER A 237 5.80 -14.87 -12.95
N MET A 238 4.65 -14.48 -13.53
CA MET A 238 3.38 -14.34 -12.81
C MET A 238 2.59 -15.65 -12.71
N ASN A 239 2.91 -16.66 -13.54
CA ASN A 239 2.05 -17.83 -13.72
C ASN A 239 1.81 -18.61 -12.42
N MET A 240 2.84 -18.83 -11.61
CA MET A 240 2.69 -19.55 -10.34
C MET A 240 1.72 -18.84 -9.39
N ALA A 241 1.81 -17.52 -9.27
CA ALA A 241 0.91 -16.73 -8.44
C ALA A 241 -0.51 -16.63 -9.04
N LEU A 242 -0.65 -16.59 -10.37
CA LEU A 242 -1.94 -16.65 -11.05
C LEU A 242 -2.64 -18.00 -10.84
N ASP A 243 -1.89 -19.10 -10.86
CA ASP A 243 -2.44 -20.44 -10.60
C ASP A 243 -2.79 -20.60 -9.11
N LEU A 244 -2.00 -20.02 -8.21
CA LEU A 244 -2.37 -19.87 -6.80
C LEU A 244 -3.70 -19.11 -6.66
N LEU A 245 -3.88 -17.99 -7.37
CA LEU A 245 -5.14 -17.24 -7.35
C LEU A 245 -6.32 -18.11 -7.83
N LYS A 246 -6.17 -18.78 -8.98
CA LYS A 246 -7.21 -19.66 -9.54
C LYS A 246 -7.56 -20.82 -8.60
N SER A 247 -6.58 -21.42 -7.95
CA SER A 247 -6.82 -22.55 -7.03
C SER A 247 -7.60 -22.15 -5.78
N LYS A 248 -7.57 -20.86 -5.39
CA LYS A 248 -8.35 -20.30 -4.27
C LYS A 248 -9.78 -19.91 -4.64
N ARG A 249 -10.13 -19.94 -5.93
CA ARG A 249 -11.48 -19.62 -6.41
C ARG A 249 -12.48 -20.66 -5.89
N GLN A 250 -13.56 -20.18 -5.28
CA GLN A 250 -14.65 -21.02 -4.79
C GLN A 250 -15.50 -21.54 -5.96
N SER A 251 -16.34 -22.55 -5.69
CA SER A 251 -17.24 -23.13 -6.69
C SER A 251 -18.29 -22.14 -7.22
N ASP A 252 -18.65 -21.12 -6.43
CA ASP A 252 -19.53 -20.02 -6.84
C ASP A 252 -18.80 -18.92 -7.64
N GLY A 253 -17.51 -19.12 -7.93
CA GLY A 253 -16.68 -18.20 -8.69
C GLY A 253 -16.06 -17.06 -7.88
N THR A 254 -16.29 -16.99 -6.57
CA THR A 254 -15.79 -15.91 -5.69
C THR A 254 -14.49 -16.28 -4.97
N TRP A 255 -13.90 -15.31 -4.27
CA TRP A 255 -12.75 -15.51 -3.39
C TRP A 255 -13.06 -15.06 -1.97
N ARG A 256 -12.72 -15.89 -0.98
CA ARG A 256 -12.96 -15.60 0.43
C ARG A 256 -11.74 -14.93 1.05
N ILE A 257 -11.99 -14.02 1.99
CA ILE A 257 -10.94 -13.49 2.85
C ILE A 257 -10.34 -14.61 3.72
N GLU A 258 -9.01 -14.68 3.75
CA GLU A 258 -8.26 -15.68 4.54
C GLU A 258 -7.58 -15.03 5.76
N ARG A 259 -7.17 -13.76 5.64
CA ARG A 259 -6.56 -13.00 6.74
C ARG A 259 -7.22 -11.63 6.88
N ARG A 260 -7.65 -11.31 8.09
CA ARG A 260 -8.25 -10.01 8.44
C ARG A 260 -7.21 -9.09 9.06
N ILE A 261 -7.32 -7.80 8.77
CA ILE A 261 -6.59 -6.76 9.49
C ILE A 261 -7.35 -6.48 10.80
N PRO A 262 -6.71 -6.65 11.97
CA PRO A 262 -7.34 -6.33 13.24
C PRO A 262 -7.44 -4.80 13.43
N ASP A 263 -8.31 -4.38 14.35
CA ASP A 263 -8.33 -3.00 14.87
C ASP A 263 -8.48 -1.90 13.81
N LEU A 264 -9.22 -2.18 12.74
CA LEU A 264 -9.69 -1.14 11.82
C LEU A 264 -10.54 -0.12 12.59
N VAL A 265 -10.61 1.11 12.06
CA VAL A 265 -11.40 2.22 12.64
C VAL A 265 -12.87 1.86 12.93
N THR A 266 -13.42 0.90 12.18
CA THR A 266 -14.72 0.32 12.42
C THR A 266 -14.74 -1.15 11.99
N THR A 267 -15.70 -1.93 12.49
CA THR A 267 -15.84 -3.33 12.09
C THR A 267 -16.32 -3.44 10.65
N VAL A 268 -15.53 -4.09 9.80
CA VAL A 268 -15.91 -4.42 8.42
C VAL A 268 -16.27 -5.90 8.34
N ARG A 269 -17.44 -6.20 7.75
CA ARG A 269 -17.96 -7.56 7.63
C ARG A 269 -17.15 -8.36 6.60
N SER A 270 -16.90 -9.64 6.90
CA SER A 270 -16.07 -10.52 6.07
C SER A 270 -16.63 -10.75 4.66
N ASP A 271 -17.95 -10.72 4.50
CA ASP A 271 -18.62 -10.85 3.20
C ASP A 271 -18.37 -9.63 2.30
N PHE A 272 -18.31 -8.42 2.88
CA PHE A 272 -17.90 -7.22 2.14
C PHE A 272 -16.42 -7.28 1.73
N LEU A 273 -15.55 -7.69 2.66
CA LEU A 273 -14.11 -7.83 2.36
C LEU A 273 -13.86 -8.89 1.27
N SER A 274 -14.58 -10.01 1.33
CA SER A 274 -14.51 -11.07 0.31
C SER A 274 -15.01 -10.58 -1.06
N ALA A 275 -16.04 -9.72 -1.08
CA ALA A 275 -16.49 -9.09 -2.32
C ALA A 275 -15.43 -8.15 -2.92
N CYS A 276 -14.71 -7.38 -2.10
CA CYS A 276 -13.60 -6.54 -2.56
C CYS A 276 -12.45 -7.39 -3.13
N ILE A 277 -12.09 -8.49 -2.45
CA ILE A 277 -11.09 -9.46 -2.92
C ILE A 277 -11.54 -10.09 -4.25
N THR A 278 -12.80 -10.50 -4.35
CA THR A 278 -13.37 -11.09 -5.56
C THR A 278 -13.28 -10.13 -6.74
N LYS A 279 -13.69 -8.87 -6.55
CA LYS A 279 -13.57 -7.84 -7.58
C LYS A 279 -12.12 -7.70 -8.07
N ARG A 280 -11.16 -7.60 -7.15
CA ARG A 280 -9.74 -7.48 -7.50
C ARG A 280 -9.19 -8.73 -8.19
N ALA A 281 -9.62 -9.92 -7.78
CA ALA A 281 -9.24 -11.17 -8.43
C ALA A 281 -9.80 -11.28 -9.86
N GLU A 282 -11.04 -10.83 -10.08
CA GLU A 282 -11.65 -10.73 -11.40
C GLU A 282 -10.89 -9.75 -12.30
N GLU A 283 -10.52 -8.56 -11.80
CA GLU A 283 -9.66 -7.61 -12.54
C GLU A 283 -8.33 -8.25 -12.95
N VAL A 284 -7.72 -9.05 -12.06
CA VAL A 284 -6.44 -9.72 -12.35
C VAL A 284 -6.56 -10.79 -13.44
N LEU A 285 -7.67 -11.54 -13.42
CA LEU A 285 -7.89 -12.69 -14.31
C LEU A 285 -8.59 -12.32 -15.62
N HIS A 286 -9.28 -11.19 -15.69
CA HIS A 286 -9.90 -10.72 -16.93
C HIS A 286 -8.86 -10.29 -17.97
N ASP A 287 -7.69 -9.82 -17.52
CA ASP A 287 -6.54 -9.49 -18.34
C ASP A 287 -5.58 -10.70 -18.54
N ALA A 288 -6.00 -11.94 -18.28
CA ALA A 288 -5.14 -13.13 -18.42
C ALA A 288 -5.25 -13.82 -19.78
#